data_AF-A0A3B4VKC0-F1
#
_entry.id   AF-A0A3B4VKC0-F1
#
_cell.length_a   1.000
_cell.length_b   1.000
_cell.length_c   1.000
_cell.angle_alpha   90.00
_cell.angle_beta   90.00
_cell.angle_gamma   90.00
#
_symmetry.space_group_name_H-M   'P 1'
#
loop_
_entity.id
_entity.type
_entity.pdbx_description
1 polymer ?
#
loop_
_entity_poly.entity_id
_entity_poly.type
_entity_poly.pdbx_seq_one_letter_code
_entity_poly.pdbx_strand_id
1 'polypeptide(L)'
;MYILFHLSQEKLKEVSARLKRDLIRGLGKHSHHRAAVKMLPTFVRATPDGTENGDYLALDLGGTNFRVLHVRVVEEQQRVLKMDSQICAIPQEIMLGTGEQLFDHIAACLSEFLDSQDLKGKTLPLGFTFSFPCEQKEIDKSILIRWTKGFNCSGVEGRDVVQLLKEAIHRRGDYDIGSVAMVNDTVGTMMSCGYRDQSCEIGMIIGTGTNACYMEEMKNVKRVEGEAGRMCINTEWGGFGDDGSLRDIQTEFDVVVDQTSINPGVHTYV
;
A
#
# COMPACT_ATOMS: atom_id res chain seq x y z
N MET A 1 -0.36 31.73 -19.95
CA MET A 1 0.24 30.73 -19.04
C MET A 1 -0.81 29.75 -18.51
N TYR A 2 -1.97 30.18 -17.98
CA TYR A 2 -2.99 29.27 -17.42
C TYR A 2 -3.80 28.41 -18.42
N ILE A 3 -3.76 28.70 -19.72
CA ILE A 3 -4.52 27.95 -20.74
C ILE A 3 -3.95 26.54 -20.94
N LEU A 4 -2.64 26.35 -20.74
CA LEU A 4 -1.96 25.06 -20.97
C LEU A 4 -2.45 23.95 -20.01
N PHE A 5 -2.86 24.32 -18.80
CA PHE A 5 -3.36 23.38 -17.78
C PHE A 5 -4.89 23.28 -17.76
N HIS A 6 -5.59 24.00 -18.65
CA HIS A 6 -7.04 23.97 -18.68
C HIS A 6 -7.53 22.79 -19.51
N LEU A 7 -8.05 21.76 -18.83
CA LEU A 7 -8.72 20.65 -19.49
C LEU A 7 -10.21 20.94 -19.61
N SER A 8 -10.73 20.88 -20.85
CA SER A 8 -12.18 20.96 -21.09
C SER A 8 -12.90 19.76 -20.48
N GLN A 9 -14.20 19.90 -20.22
CA GLN A 9 -15.01 18.78 -19.71
C GLN A 9 -14.99 17.57 -20.66
N GLU A 10 -14.93 17.82 -21.97
CA GLU A 10 -14.79 16.75 -22.98
C GLU A 10 -13.47 16.01 -22.82
N LYS A 11 -12.36 16.74 -22.65
CA LYS A 11 -11.04 16.14 -22.43
C LYS A 11 -10.98 15.35 -21.11
N LEU A 12 -11.60 15.85 -20.03
CA LEU A 12 -11.70 15.11 -18.77
C LEU A 12 -12.47 13.79 -18.92
N LYS A 13 -13.56 13.78 -19.69
CA LYS A 13 -14.31 12.54 -20.01
C LYS A 13 -13.44 11.57 -20.82
N GLU A 14 -12.63 12.08 -21.74
CA GLU A 14 -11.70 11.28 -22.52
C GLU A 14 -10.63 10.63 -21.62
N VAL A 15 -10.01 11.39 -20.72
CA VAL A 15 -9.03 10.90 -19.73
C VAL A 15 -9.65 9.84 -18.83
N SER A 16 -10.87 10.08 -18.33
CA SER A 16 -11.61 9.09 -17.54
C SER A 16 -11.86 7.79 -18.32
N ALA A 17 -12.22 7.87 -19.60
CA ALA A 17 -12.39 6.70 -20.45
C ALA A 17 -11.08 5.96 -20.72
N ARG A 18 -9.96 6.68 -20.85
CA ARG A 18 -8.60 6.09 -20.96
C ARG A 18 -8.23 5.33 -19.68
N LEU A 19 -8.39 5.95 -18.52
CA LEU A 19 -8.14 5.31 -17.23
C LEU A 19 -8.99 4.05 -17.06
N LYS A 20 -10.30 4.12 -17.36
CA LYS A 20 -11.20 2.95 -17.30
C LYS A 20 -10.70 1.79 -18.16
N ARG A 21 -10.19 2.06 -19.37
CA ARG A 21 -9.61 1.01 -20.23
C ARG A 21 -8.35 0.39 -19.60
N ASP A 22 -7.54 1.18 -18.91
CA ASP A 22 -6.35 0.70 -18.22
C ASP A 22 -6.68 -0.16 -17.01
N LEU A 23 -7.68 0.25 -16.21
CA LEU A 23 -8.20 -0.57 -15.10
C LEU A 23 -8.65 -1.95 -15.61
N ILE A 24 -9.44 -2.00 -16.69
CA ILE A 24 -9.89 -3.27 -17.28
C ILE A 24 -8.70 -4.10 -17.79
N ARG A 25 -7.73 -3.45 -18.45
CA ARG A 25 -6.50 -4.12 -18.93
C ARG A 25 -5.67 -4.68 -17.78
N GLY A 26 -5.56 -3.97 -16.66
CA GLY A 26 -4.79 -4.38 -15.48
C GLY A 26 -5.36 -5.62 -14.79
N LEU A 27 -6.69 -5.79 -14.79
CA LEU A 27 -7.38 -6.97 -14.22
C LEU A 27 -7.20 -8.23 -15.08
N GLY A 28 -6.93 -8.08 -16.38
CA GLY A 28 -6.86 -9.20 -17.32
C GLY A 28 -5.60 -10.06 -17.16
N LYS A 29 -5.77 -11.39 -17.14
CA LYS A 29 -4.70 -12.38 -16.97
C LYS A 29 -3.52 -12.21 -17.95
N HIS A 30 -3.82 -11.92 -19.22
CA HIS A 30 -2.81 -11.80 -20.28
C HIS A 30 -2.43 -10.36 -20.63
N SER A 31 -3.20 -9.36 -20.16
CA SER A 31 -2.96 -7.94 -20.45
C SER A 31 -2.23 -7.22 -19.31
N HIS A 32 -2.35 -7.71 -18.07
CA HIS A 32 -1.80 -7.10 -16.87
C HIS A 32 -0.33 -6.67 -16.99
N HIS A 33 0.55 -7.53 -17.50
CA HIS A 33 1.99 -7.26 -17.57
C HIS A 33 2.34 -6.04 -18.48
N ARG A 34 1.45 -5.68 -19.41
CA ARG A 34 1.59 -4.51 -20.29
C ARG A 34 0.74 -3.32 -19.84
N ALA A 35 -0.10 -3.49 -18.82
CA ALA A 35 -0.94 -2.41 -18.32
C ALA A 35 -0.09 -1.44 -17.50
N ALA A 36 -0.25 -0.14 -17.74
CA ALA A 36 0.40 0.90 -16.96
C ALA A 36 -0.18 0.92 -15.53
N VAL A 37 -1.52 0.88 -15.43
CA VAL A 37 -2.25 0.67 -14.17
C VAL A 37 -2.32 -0.82 -13.83
N LYS A 38 -1.79 -1.19 -12.66
CA LYS A 38 -1.48 -2.61 -12.35
C LYS A 38 -2.65 -3.41 -11.83
N MET A 39 -3.60 -2.82 -11.09
CA MET A 39 -4.76 -3.54 -10.56
C MET A 39 -4.36 -4.78 -9.75
N LEU A 40 -3.61 -4.57 -8.69
CA LEU A 40 -3.01 -5.59 -7.85
C LEU A 40 -4.05 -6.16 -6.86
N PRO A 41 -4.27 -7.49 -6.87
CA PRO A 41 -5.09 -8.17 -5.87
C PRO A 41 -4.50 -8.02 -4.47
N THR A 42 -5.32 -7.63 -3.48
CA THR A 42 -4.87 -7.39 -2.10
C THR A 42 -5.17 -8.55 -1.14
N PHE A 43 -5.93 -9.54 -1.60
CA PHE A 43 -6.45 -10.66 -0.79
C PHE A 43 -7.41 -10.27 0.34
N VAL A 44 -7.80 -8.99 0.43
CA VAL A 44 -8.86 -8.55 1.34
C VAL A 44 -10.21 -8.69 0.65
N ARG A 45 -11.11 -9.53 1.19
CA ARG A 45 -12.34 -9.98 0.50
C ARG A 45 -13.64 -9.33 0.99
N ALA A 46 -13.59 -8.62 2.11
CA ALA A 46 -14.74 -7.92 2.67
C ALA A 46 -14.27 -6.63 3.37
N THR A 47 -15.16 -5.65 3.41
CA THR A 47 -15.06 -4.52 4.35
C THR A 47 -15.39 -5.00 5.77
N PRO A 48 -15.03 -4.24 6.81
CA PRO A 48 -15.35 -4.65 8.17
C PRO A 48 -16.85 -4.82 8.35
N ASP A 49 -17.31 -5.82 9.09
CA ASP A 49 -18.74 -6.10 9.30
C ASP A 49 -19.23 -5.80 10.72
N GLY A 50 -18.32 -5.33 11.58
CA GLY A 50 -18.60 -4.97 12.97
C GLY A 50 -18.38 -6.13 13.94
N THR A 51 -18.13 -7.35 13.47
CA THR A 51 -17.83 -8.50 14.34
C THR A 51 -16.35 -8.56 14.76
N GLU A 52 -15.52 -7.62 14.25
CA GLU A 52 -14.11 -7.57 14.60
C GLU A 52 -13.92 -7.24 16.09
N ASN A 53 -13.04 -8.00 16.74
CA ASN A 53 -12.72 -7.84 18.14
C ASN A 53 -11.28 -8.29 18.40
N GLY A 54 -10.59 -7.65 19.35
CA GLY A 54 -9.27 -8.08 19.82
C GLY A 54 -8.21 -6.99 19.87
N ASP A 55 -7.00 -7.40 20.25
CA ASP A 55 -5.80 -6.56 20.34
C ASP A 55 -4.84 -6.87 19.20
N TYR A 56 -4.39 -5.82 18.52
CA TYR A 56 -3.60 -5.92 17.30
C TYR A 56 -2.42 -4.94 17.34
N LEU A 57 -1.30 -5.36 16.78
CA LEU A 57 -0.22 -4.48 16.41
C LEU A 57 -0.45 -3.98 14.97
N ALA A 58 -0.08 -2.74 14.69
CA ALA A 58 -0.03 -2.24 13.33
C ALA A 58 1.29 -1.52 13.06
N LEU A 59 1.88 -1.81 11.91
CA LEU A 59 3.06 -1.18 11.38
C LEU A 59 2.66 -0.32 10.17
N ASP A 60 3.10 0.92 10.13
CA ASP A 60 2.83 1.84 9.02
C ASP A 60 4.15 2.37 8.46
N LEU A 61 4.54 1.83 7.30
CA LEU A 61 5.75 2.17 6.58
C LEU A 61 5.41 2.66 5.16
N GLY A 62 5.49 3.97 4.96
CA GLY A 62 5.31 4.59 3.65
C GLY A 62 6.15 5.84 3.38
N GLY A 63 7.06 6.17 4.31
CA GLY A 63 7.91 7.37 4.26
C GLY A 63 8.98 7.32 5.35
N THR A 64 9.60 8.48 5.64
CA THR A 64 10.66 8.61 6.66
C THR A 64 10.17 8.40 8.10
N ASN A 65 8.86 8.58 8.34
CA ASN A 65 8.23 8.38 9.64
C ASN A 65 7.54 7.02 9.67
N PHE A 66 8.24 6.02 10.16
CA PHE A 66 7.67 4.71 10.47
C PHE A 66 6.83 4.80 11.74
N ARG A 67 5.69 4.12 11.78
CA ARG A 67 4.84 4.10 12.98
C ARG A 67 4.56 2.68 13.43
N VAL A 68 4.60 2.50 14.75
CA VAL A 68 4.12 1.31 15.44
C VAL A 68 2.88 1.71 16.23
N LEU A 69 1.83 0.92 16.16
CA LEU A 69 0.57 1.16 16.84
C LEU A 69 0.10 -0.09 17.58
N HIS A 70 -0.55 0.13 18.72
CA HIS A 70 -1.37 -0.87 19.38
C HIS A 70 -2.84 -0.45 19.25
N VAL A 71 -3.64 -1.33 18.65
CA VAL A 71 -5.03 -1.08 18.31
C VAL A 71 -5.90 -2.13 18.99
N ARG A 72 -6.88 -1.66 19.76
CA ARG A 72 -7.91 -2.50 20.35
C ARG A 72 -9.22 -2.27 19.60
N VAL A 73 -9.81 -3.33 19.09
CA VAL A 73 -11.14 -3.30 18.48
C VAL A 73 -12.11 -3.95 19.46
N VAL A 74 -13.19 -3.24 19.80
CA VAL A 74 -14.21 -3.72 20.73
C VAL A 74 -15.55 -3.79 20.00
N GLU A 75 -16.04 -5.00 19.78
CA GLU A 75 -17.28 -5.30 19.05
C GLU A 75 -18.48 -4.50 19.58
N GLU A 76 -18.71 -4.51 20.90
CA GLU A 76 -19.86 -3.84 21.54
C GLU A 76 -19.91 -2.33 21.30
N GLN A 77 -18.74 -1.70 21.08
CA GLN A 77 -18.66 -0.26 20.89
C GLN A 77 -18.65 0.15 19.42
N GLN A 78 -18.56 -0.80 18.48
CA GLN A 78 -18.33 -0.55 17.05
C GLN A 78 -17.27 0.54 16.85
N ARG A 79 -16.20 0.47 17.64
CA ARG A 79 -15.14 1.49 17.71
C ARG A 79 -13.76 0.85 17.70
N VAL A 80 -12.93 1.34 16.79
CA VAL A 80 -11.49 1.15 16.86
C VAL A 80 -10.93 2.10 17.91
N LEU A 81 -10.44 1.54 19.01
CA LEU A 81 -9.72 2.27 20.04
C LEU A 81 -8.23 2.18 19.73
N LYS A 82 -7.67 3.27 19.21
CA LYS A 82 -6.22 3.42 19.15
C LYS A 82 -5.73 3.61 20.58
N MET A 83 -5.04 2.60 21.12
CA MET A 83 -4.53 2.63 22.48
C MET A 83 -3.28 3.50 22.52
N ASP A 84 -2.27 3.17 21.69
CA ASP A 84 -0.96 3.82 21.73
C ASP A 84 -0.30 3.86 20.34
N SER A 85 0.65 4.78 20.16
CA SER A 85 1.51 4.78 18.97
C SER A 85 2.87 5.42 19.22
N GLN A 86 3.87 4.89 18.54
CA GLN A 86 5.23 5.42 18.52
C GLN A 86 5.64 5.73 17.08
N ILE A 87 6.22 6.91 16.88
CA ILE A 87 6.86 7.27 15.60
C ILE A 87 8.35 6.99 15.75
N CYS A 88 8.88 6.28 14.76
CA CYS A 88 10.30 5.96 14.66
C CYS A 88 10.83 6.56 13.37
N ALA A 89 11.81 7.45 13.48
CA ALA A 89 12.49 7.99 12.31
C ALA A 89 13.29 6.88 11.64
N ILE A 90 13.26 6.82 10.31
CA ILE A 90 14.18 6.00 9.52
C ILE A 90 15.25 6.94 8.95
N PRO A 91 16.50 6.85 9.43
CA PRO A 91 17.61 7.61 8.90
C PRO A 91 17.83 7.36 7.40
N GLN A 92 18.33 8.35 6.68
CA GLN A 92 18.51 8.26 5.22
C GLN A 92 19.50 7.15 4.83
N GLU A 93 20.53 6.93 5.66
CA GLU A 93 21.48 5.84 5.51
C GLU A 93 20.83 4.45 5.61
N ILE A 94 19.73 4.30 6.36
CA ILE A 94 18.96 3.06 6.42
C ILE A 94 18.05 2.94 5.19
N MET A 95 17.41 4.03 4.77
CA MET A 95 16.56 4.06 3.57
C MET A 95 17.31 3.70 2.28
N LEU A 96 18.62 3.96 2.24
CA LEU A 96 19.50 3.68 1.11
C LEU A 96 20.48 2.53 1.38
N GLY A 97 20.35 1.87 2.54
CA GLY A 97 21.23 0.80 2.99
C GLY A 97 20.81 -0.58 2.46
N THR A 98 21.01 -1.60 3.28
CA THR A 98 20.58 -2.97 2.98
C THR A 98 19.18 -3.26 3.52
N GLY A 99 18.51 -4.26 2.94
CA GLY A 99 17.25 -4.76 3.47
C GLY A 99 17.37 -5.24 4.91
N GLU A 100 18.47 -5.93 5.25
CA GLU A 100 18.72 -6.38 6.62
C GLU A 100 18.73 -5.20 7.61
N GLN A 101 19.47 -4.12 7.30
CA GLN A 101 19.49 -2.91 8.12
C GLN A 101 18.09 -2.28 8.29
N LEU A 102 17.30 -2.22 7.22
CA LEU A 102 15.94 -1.67 7.28
C LEU A 102 15.04 -2.51 8.19
N PHE A 103 14.97 -3.82 7.98
CA PHE A 103 14.07 -4.68 8.72
C PHE A 103 14.53 -4.90 10.17
N ASP A 104 15.84 -4.89 10.44
CA ASP A 104 16.38 -4.91 11.81
C ASP A 104 16.04 -3.62 12.56
N HIS A 105 16.08 -2.46 11.88
CA HIS A 105 15.61 -1.19 12.45
C HIS A 105 14.12 -1.24 12.79
N ILE A 106 13.28 -1.73 11.88
CA ILE A 106 11.84 -1.94 12.11
C ILE A 106 11.61 -2.86 13.31
N ALA A 107 12.33 -3.98 13.40
CA ALA A 107 12.21 -4.94 14.50
C ALA A 107 12.67 -4.36 15.84
N ALA A 108 13.70 -3.50 15.84
CA ALA A 108 14.16 -2.78 17.03
C ALA A 108 13.10 -1.79 17.52
N CYS A 109 12.56 -0.97 16.62
CA CYS A 109 11.49 -0.02 16.91
C CYS A 109 10.23 -0.70 17.47
N LEU A 110 9.84 -1.85 16.89
CA LEU A 110 8.72 -2.64 17.40
C LEU A 110 9.01 -3.17 18.81
N SER A 111 10.22 -3.64 19.10
CA SER A 111 10.54 -4.11 20.46
C SER A 111 10.50 -3.00 21.51
N GLU A 112 11.09 -1.84 21.19
CA GLU A 112 11.06 -0.67 22.08
C GLU A 112 9.62 -0.25 22.38
N PHE A 113 8.75 -0.30 21.36
CA PHE A 113 7.33 -0.05 21.54
C PHE A 113 6.69 -1.08 22.47
N LEU A 114 6.92 -2.38 22.25
CA LEU A 114 6.38 -3.45 23.10
C LEU A 114 6.84 -3.33 24.55
N ASP A 115 8.10 -2.97 24.78
CA ASP A 115 8.64 -2.69 26.11
C ASP A 115 7.93 -1.49 26.77
N SER A 116 7.79 -0.38 26.03
CA SER A 116 7.19 0.85 26.55
C SER A 116 5.71 0.71 26.92
N GLN A 117 5.02 -0.26 26.31
CA GLN A 117 3.58 -0.49 26.47
C GLN A 117 3.26 -1.71 27.36
N ASP A 118 4.26 -2.33 28.00
CA ASP A 118 4.09 -3.55 28.80
C ASP A 118 3.38 -4.68 28.00
N LEU A 119 3.79 -4.80 26.74
CA LEU A 119 3.30 -5.81 25.79
C LEU A 119 4.33 -6.91 25.53
N LYS A 120 5.56 -6.80 26.06
CA LYS A 120 6.54 -7.88 25.96
C LYS A 120 5.99 -9.19 26.55
N GLY A 121 6.28 -10.29 25.86
CA GLY A 121 5.77 -11.62 26.18
C GLY A 121 4.35 -11.91 25.68
N LYS A 122 3.65 -10.92 25.10
CA LYS A 122 2.39 -11.15 24.37
C LYS A 122 2.67 -11.38 22.89
N THR A 123 2.05 -12.41 22.32
CA THR A 123 2.09 -12.69 20.88
C THR A 123 0.83 -12.14 20.23
N LEU A 124 0.88 -10.92 19.69
CA LEU A 124 -0.26 -10.24 19.08
C LEU A 124 -0.23 -10.35 17.55
N PRO A 125 -1.38 -10.51 16.87
CA PRO A 125 -1.47 -10.40 15.42
C PRO A 125 -1.03 -9.01 14.95
N LEU A 126 -0.44 -8.94 13.75
CA LEU A 126 0.18 -7.73 13.23
C LEU A 126 -0.33 -7.38 11.83
N GLY A 127 -0.90 -6.19 11.68
CA GLY A 127 -1.15 -5.57 10.38
C GLY A 127 0.10 -4.83 9.90
N PHE A 128 0.60 -5.14 8.71
CA PHE A 128 1.75 -4.45 8.12
C PHE A 128 1.31 -3.61 6.91
N THR A 129 1.04 -2.33 7.16
CA THR A 129 0.82 -1.34 6.11
C THR A 129 2.17 -0.99 5.47
N PHE A 130 2.36 -1.46 4.25
CA PHE A 130 3.60 -1.28 3.49
C PHE A 130 3.28 -0.60 2.16
N SER A 131 3.49 0.72 2.12
CA SER A 131 3.01 1.59 1.04
C SER A 131 3.95 1.65 -0.15
N PHE A 132 4.37 0.49 -0.66
CA PHE A 132 5.17 0.36 -1.87
C PHE A 132 4.50 -0.63 -2.83
N PRO A 133 4.77 -0.53 -4.15
CA PRO A 133 4.20 -1.47 -5.11
C PRO A 133 4.68 -2.90 -4.84
N CYS A 134 3.75 -3.77 -4.43
CA CYS A 134 4.04 -5.18 -4.17
C CYS A 134 3.13 -6.11 -4.96
N GLU A 135 3.70 -7.19 -5.48
CA GLU A 135 2.92 -8.31 -5.98
C GLU A 135 2.53 -9.22 -4.81
N GLN A 136 1.32 -9.02 -4.31
CA GLN A 136 0.78 -9.85 -3.26
C GLN A 136 0.34 -11.20 -3.83
N LYS A 137 0.72 -12.29 -3.15
CA LYS A 137 0.36 -13.67 -3.52
C LYS A 137 -0.64 -14.28 -2.55
N GLU A 138 -0.59 -13.83 -1.29
CA GLU A 138 -1.48 -14.22 -0.18
C GLU A 138 -1.58 -13.01 0.79
N ILE A 139 -2.50 -13.03 1.75
CA ILE A 139 -2.66 -11.90 2.70
C ILE A 139 -1.38 -11.63 3.50
N ASP A 140 -0.55 -12.65 3.72
CA ASP A 140 0.70 -12.60 4.48
C ASP A 140 1.95 -12.87 3.63
N LYS A 141 1.84 -12.73 2.30
CA LYS A 141 2.94 -12.95 1.35
C LYS A 141 2.94 -11.89 0.26
N SER A 142 3.94 -11.01 0.27
CA SER A 142 3.95 -9.84 -0.60
C SER A 142 5.35 -9.52 -1.13
N ILE A 143 5.51 -9.64 -2.45
CA ILE A 143 6.80 -9.48 -3.11
C ILE A 143 6.99 -8.02 -3.53
N LEU A 144 8.00 -7.33 -3.01
CA LEU A 144 8.29 -5.95 -3.45
C LEU A 144 8.62 -5.94 -4.95
N ILE A 145 7.91 -5.14 -5.74
CA ILE A 145 8.16 -4.99 -7.18
C ILE A 145 9.31 -4.02 -7.41
N ARG A 146 9.23 -2.85 -6.78
CA ARG A 146 10.25 -1.79 -6.87
C ARG A 146 10.10 -0.80 -5.72
N TRP A 147 11.20 -0.19 -5.32
CA TRP A 147 11.16 0.92 -4.39
C TRP A 147 10.60 2.21 -5.02
N THR A 148 10.06 3.06 -4.16
CA THR A 148 9.56 4.41 -4.50
C THR A 148 9.84 5.35 -3.32
N LYS A 149 9.45 6.62 -3.40
CA LYS A 149 9.41 7.56 -2.25
C LYS A 149 10.76 7.74 -1.53
N GLY A 150 11.87 7.61 -2.27
CA GLY A 150 13.24 7.82 -1.76
C GLY A 150 13.86 6.62 -1.03
N PHE A 151 13.15 5.49 -0.91
CA PHE A 151 13.76 4.23 -0.48
C PHE A 151 14.53 3.60 -1.64
N ASN A 152 15.63 2.91 -1.32
CA ASN A 152 16.38 2.10 -2.27
C ASN A 152 17.21 1.03 -1.54
N CYS A 153 16.60 0.28 -0.62
CA CYS A 153 17.33 -0.71 0.16
C CYS A 153 17.69 -1.94 -0.70
N SER A 154 18.97 -2.30 -0.75
CA SER A 154 19.43 -3.44 -1.55
C SER A 154 18.93 -4.77 -0.98
N GLY A 155 18.55 -5.71 -1.83
CA GLY A 155 18.15 -7.07 -1.41
C GLY A 155 16.71 -7.20 -0.92
N VAL A 156 15.85 -6.21 -1.18
CA VAL A 156 14.40 -6.26 -0.85
C VAL A 156 13.53 -6.42 -2.10
N GLU A 157 13.86 -5.76 -3.22
CA GLU A 157 13.12 -5.95 -4.47
C GLU A 157 13.16 -7.42 -4.91
N GLY A 158 12.01 -7.95 -5.32
CA GLY A 158 11.83 -9.37 -5.66
C GLY A 158 11.75 -10.31 -4.45
N ARG A 159 11.75 -9.80 -3.22
CA ARG A 159 11.66 -10.59 -1.98
C ARG A 159 10.33 -10.35 -1.25
N ASP A 160 9.94 -11.34 -0.45
CA ASP A 160 8.75 -11.27 0.40
C ASP A 160 9.03 -10.40 1.63
N VAL A 161 8.37 -9.24 1.72
CA VAL A 161 8.58 -8.28 2.81
C VAL A 161 8.06 -8.78 4.15
N VAL A 162 7.05 -9.66 4.15
CA VAL A 162 6.55 -10.29 5.39
C VAL A 162 7.57 -11.29 5.91
N GLN A 163 8.19 -12.06 5.02
CA GLN A 163 9.29 -12.96 5.37
C GLN A 163 10.48 -12.18 5.93
N LEU A 164 10.89 -11.09 5.27
CA LEU A 164 12.02 -10.27 5.73
C LEU A 164 11.76 -9.67 7.13
N LEU A 165 10.54 -9.22 7.41
CA LEU A 165 10.13 -8.77 8.74
C LEU A 165 10.23 -9.91 9.77
N LYS A 166 9.66 -11.09 9.47
CA LYS A 166 9.71 -12.25 10.36
C LYS A 166 11.15 -12.70 10.64
N GLU A 167 12.01 -12.68 9.64
CA GLU A 167 13.44 -12.99 9.78
C GLU A 167 14.16 -11.99 10.69
N ALA A 168 13.88 -10.69 10.58
CA ALA A 168 14.46 -9.67 11.45
C ALA A 168 14.03 -9.81 12.92
N ILE A 169 12.74 -10.09 13.14
CA ILE A 169 12.21 -10.37 14.49
C ILE A 169 12.89 -11.62 15.07
N HIS A 170 13.03 -12.67 14.26
CA HIS A 170 13.69 -13.90 14.67
C HIS A 170 15.19 -13.70 14.98
N ARG A 171 15.92 -12.95 14.15
CA ARG A 171 17.34 -12.60 14.40
C ARG A 171 17.51 -11.88 15.74
N ARG A 172 16.55 -11.02 16.09
CA ARG A 172 16.56 -10.27 17.35
C ARG A 172 16.28 -11.17 18.55
N GLY A 173 15.24 -12.00 18.47
CA GLY A 173 15.02 -13.14 19.38
C GLY A 173 14.54 -12.83 20.81
N ASP A 174 14.07 -11.61 21.11
CA ASP A 174 13.59 -11.22 22.44
C ASP A 174 12.06 -10.95 22.52
N TYR A 175 11.33 -11.09 21.41
CA TYR A 175 9.87 -11.13 21.36
C TYR A 175 9.38 -11.91 20.15
N ASP A 176 8.10 -12.27 20.17
CA ASP A 176 7.39 -12.94 19.08
C ASP A 176 6.18 -12.11 18.63
N ILE A 177 5.77 -12.28 17.38
CA ILE A 177 4.52 -11.73 16.83
C ILE A 177 3.60 -12.86 16.35
N GLY A 178 2.31 -12.57 16.29
CA GLY A 178 1.29 -13.50 15.80
C GLY A 178 1.23 -13.56 14.27
N SER A 179 0.02 -13.85 13.75
CA SER A 179 -0.23 -13.80 12.31
C SER A 179 0.02 -12.40 11.75
N VAL A 180 0.48 -12.32 10.49
CA VAL A 180 0.74 -11.06 9.80
C VAL A 180 -0.25 -10.90 8.66
N ALA A 181 -0.80 -9.71 8.46
CA ALA A 181 -1.52 -9.34 7.26
C ALA A 181 -0.86 -8.12 6.63
N MET A 182 -0.40 -8.23 5.39
CA MET A 182 0.18 -7.13 4.65
C MET A 182 -0.91 -6.39 3.88
N VAL A 183 -0.91 -5.06 4.01
CA VAL A 183 -1.88 -4.18 3.35
C VAL A 183 -1.20 -2.97 2.73
N ASN A 184 -1.82 -2.41 1.69
CA ASN A 184 -1.44 -1.09 1.17
C ASN A 184 -2.17 0.02 1.95
N ASP A 185 -1.62 1.23 1.98
CA ASP A 185 -2.22 2.38 2.69
C ASP A 185 -3.62 2.76 2.18
N THR A 186 -3.87 2.65 0.87
CA THR A 186 -5.21 2.85 0.31
C THR A 186 -6.22 1.88 0.89
N VAL A 187 -5.85 0.60 1.02
CA VAL A 187 -6.68 -0.47 1.58
C VAL A 187 -6.92 -0.23 3.07
N GLY A 188 -5.87 0.08 3.84
CA GLY A 188 -5.99 0.42 5.26
C GLY A 188 -6.90 1.64 5.47
N THR A 189 -6.80 2.65 4.61
CA THR A 189 -7.67 3.84 4.62
C THR A 189 -9.13 3.46 4.33
N MET A 190 -9.39 2.66 3.30
CA MET A 190 -10.72 2.16 2.98
C MET A 190 -11.32 1.39 4.15
N MET A 191 -10.56 0.49 4.78
CA MET A 191 -11.05 -0.30 5.91
C MET A 191 -11.30 0.53 7.15
N SER A 192 -10.47 1.53 7.43
CA SER A 192 -10.69 2.45 8.54
C SER A 192 -11.99 3.26 8.36
N CYS A 193 -12.30 3.70 7.13
CA CYS A 193 -13.57 4.35 6.80
C CYS A 193 -14.74 3.36 6.83
N GLY A 194 -14.57 2.18 6.23
CA GLY A 194 -15.56 1.10 6.14
C GLY A 194 -16.09 0.64 7.49
N TYR A 195 -15.23 0.68 8.51
CA TYR A 195 -15.62 0.37 9.88
C TYR A 195 -16.68 1.34 10.45
N ARG A 196 -16.73 2.60 9.98
CA ARG A 196 -17.74 3.59 10.38
C ARG A 196 -18.89 3.69 9.40
N ASP A 197 -18.60 3.50 8.11
CA ASP A 197 -19.56 3.61 7.01
C ASP A 197 -19.45 2.39 6.10
N GLN A 198 -20.40 1.48 6.25
CA GLN A 198 -20.49 0.22 5.50
C GLN A 198 -20.68 0.42 3.98
N SER A 199 -20.96 1.64 3.52
CA SER A 199 -21.02 1.97 2.10
C SER A 199 -19.66 2.33 1.48
N CYS A 200 -18.60 2.40 2.29
CA CYS A 200 -17.26 2.75 1.82
C CYS A 200 -16.59 1.58 1.07
N GLU A 201 -16.50 1.71 -0.25
CA GLU A 201 -15.90 0.70 -1.13
C GLU A 201 -14.70 1.22 -1.91
N ILE A 202 -14.22 2.43 -1.61
CA ILE A 202 -13.09 3.09 -2.25
C ILE A 202 -12.20 3.73 -1.19
N GLY A 203 -10.91 3.42 -1.24
CA GLY A 203 -9.86 4.12 -0.50
C GLY A 203 -9.02 4.96 -1.44
N MET A 204 -8.65 6.18 -1.04
CA MET A 204 -7.85 7.07 -1.86
C MET A 204 -6.82 7.80 -1.02
N ILE A 205 -5.59 7.84 -1.51
CA ILE A 205 -4.49 8.61 -0.93
C ILE A 205 -4.15 9.74 -1.91
N ILE A 206 -4.14 10.97 -1.40
CA ILE A 206 -3.63 12.16 -2.09
C ILE A 206 -2.65 12.85 -1.13
N GLY A 207 -1.36 12.62 -1.33
CA GLY A 207 -0.29 13.14 -0.49
C GLY A 207 1.02 13.21 -1.26
N THR A 208 2.12 12.71 -0.68
CA THR A 208 3.43 12.61 -1.37
C THR A 208 3.34 11.84 -2.69
N GLY A 209 2.42 10.88 -2.76
CA GLY A 209 1.97 10.24 -3.99
C GLY A 209 0.45 10.20 -4.05
N THR A 210 -0.08 9.69 -5.15
CA THR A 210 -1.51 9.44 -5.32
C THR A 210 -1.76 7.98 -5.65
N ASN A 211 -2.74 7.37 -4.98
CA ASN A 211 -3.18 6.01 -5.28
C ASN A 211 -4.65 5.81 -4.87
N ALA A 212 -5.30 4.79 -5.41
CA ALA A 212 -6.63 4.36 -4.99
C ALA A 212 -6.77 2.84 -4.94
N CYS A 213 -7.67 2.37 -4.09
CA CYS A 213 -8.17 1.01 -4.11
C CYS A 213 -9.70 1.00 -4.14
N TYR A 214 -10.29 -0.12 -4.57
CA TYR A 214 -11.73 -0.31 -4.49
C TYR A 214 -12.12 -1.79 -4.38
N MET A 215 -13.34 -2.08 -3.96
CA MET A 215 -13.89 -3.44 -3.97
C MET A 215 -14.34 -3.84 -5.39
N GLU A 216 -13.65 -4.82 -5.98
CA GLU A 216 -13.97 -5.38 -7.29
C GLU A 216 -14.67 -6.74 -7.17
N GLU A 217 -15.51 -7.06 -8.14
CA GLU A 217 -16.15 -8.37 -8.27
C GLU A 217 -15.10 -9.44 -8.64
N MET A 218 -15.06 -10.56 -7.91
CA MET A 218 -14.06 -11.62 -8.14
C MET A 218 -14.07 -12.15 -9.58
N LYS A 219 -15.25 -12.22 -10.22
CA LYS A 219 -15.38 -12.60 -11.63
C LYS A 219 -14.58 -11.71 -12.58
N ASN A 220 -14.24 -10.47 -12.20
CA ASN A 220 -13.42 -9.55 -13.01
C ASN A 220 -11.91 -9.73 -12.74
N VAL A 221 -11.53 -10.27 -11.58
CA VAL A 221 -10.14 -10.42 -11.14
C VAL A 221 -9.52 -11.69 -11.73
N LYS A 222 -9.16 -11.66 -13.02
CA LYS A 222 -8.70 -12.84 -13.79
C LYS A 222 -7.33 -13.40 -13.37
N ARG A 223 -6.67 -12.78 -12.38
CA ARG A 223 -5.37 -13.18 -11.83
C ARG A 223 -5.48 -14.05 -10.58
N VAL A 224 -6.66 -14.12 -9.97
CA VAL A 224 -6.92 -14.94 -8.77
C VAL A 224 -7.96 -15.99 -9.14
N GLU A 225 -7.81 -17.21 -8.63
CA GLU A 225 -8.80 -18.26 -8.86
C GLU A 225 -10.08 -18.03 -8.04
N GLY A 226 -11.22 -18.39 -8.64
CA GLY A 226 -12.55 -18.22 -8.07
C GLY A 226 -13.28 -16.97 -8.59
N GLU A 227 -14.61 -17.06 -8.68
CA GLU A 227 -15.45 -15.98 -9.20
C GLU A 227 -16.44 -15.43 -8.16
N ALA A 228 -16.53 -16.07 -7.00
CA ALA A 228 -17.49 -15.74 -5.95
C ALA A 228 -16.98 -14.65 -5.01
N GLY A 229 -17.87 -13.70 -4.68
CA GLY A 229 -17.59 -12.61 -3.77
C GLY A 229 -16.80 -11.48 -4.41
N ARG A 230 -16.10 -10.72 -3.56
CA ARG A 230 -15.37 -9.51 -3.96
C ARG A 230 -13.94 -9.55 -3.43
N MET A 231 -13.10 -8.70 -3.99
CA MET A 231 -11.74 -8.48 -3.53
C MET A 231 -11.36 -7.02 -3.70
N CYS A 232 -10.75 -6.43 -2.67
CA CYS A 232 -10.17 -5.12 -2.79
C CYS A 232 -8.99 -5.16 -3.78
N ILE A 233 -8.98 -4.23 -4.72
CA ILE A 233 -7.92 -4.07 -5.71
C ILE A 233 -7.17 -2.78 -5.41
N ASN A 234 -5.86 -2.88 -5.22
CA ASN A 234 -4.97 -1.73 -5.25
C ASN A 234 -4.70 -1.38 -6.71
N THR A 235 -5.15 -0.22 -7.16
CA THR A 235 -5.04 0.14 -8.58
C THR A 235 -3.59 0.38 -9.02
N GLU A 236 -2.76 0.94 -8.13
CA GLU A 236 -1.48 1.58 -8.48
C GLU A 236 -1.66 2.54 -9.66
N TRP A 237 -2.67 3.41 -9.57
CA TRP A 237 -3.04 4.32 -10.66
C TRP A 237 -1.97 5.38 -10.97
N GLY A 238 -0.93 5.48 -10.13
CA GLY A 238 0.18 6.40 -10.35
C GLY A 238 0.91 6.10 -11.66
N GLY A 239 0.87 4.84 -12.13
CA GLY A 239 1.42 4.46 -13.44
C GLY A 239 0.56 4.86 -14.64
N PHE A 240 -0.60 5.48 -14.45
CA PHE A 240 -1.43 5.92 -15.58
C PHE A 240 -0.72 7.03 -16.37
N GLY A 241 -0.42 6.76 -17.64
CA GLY A 241 0.33 7.67 -18.50
C GLY A 241 1.77 7.22 -18.82
N ASP A 242 2.33 6.28 -18.05
CA ASP A 242 3.70 5.77 -18.26
C ASP A 242 3.89 5.09 -19.63
N ASP A 243 2.80 4.61 -20.25
CA ASP A 243 2.78 4.06 -21.60
C ASP A 243 2.66 5.13 -22.71
N GLY A 244 2.67 6.41 -22.32
CA GLY A 244 2.49 7.56 -23.20
C GLY A 244 1.03 7.91 -23.49
N SER A 245 0.05 7.24 -22.86
CA SER A 245 -1.38 7.48 -23.10
C SER A 245 -1.89 8.86 -22.68
N LEU A 246 -1.08 9.65 -21.96
CA LEU A 246 -1.39 11.01 -21.52
C LEU A 246 -0.54 12.09 -22.18
N ARG A 247 0.31 11.76 -23.17
CA ARG A 247 1.23 12.72 -23.80
C ARG A 247 0.55 13.92 -24.46
N ASP A 248 -0.70 13.79 -24.90
CA ASP A 248 -1.44 14.88 -25.53
C ASP A 248 -1.94 15.94 -24.55
N ILE A 249 -1.88 15.68 -23.23
CA ILE A 249 -2.25 16.64 -22.19
C ILE A 249 -1.07 17.05 -21.29
N GLN A 250 0.11 16.44 -21.48
CA GLN A 250 1.34 16.85 -20.82
C GLN A 250 1.86 18.18 -21.37
N THR A 251 2.33 19.04 -20.48
CA THR A 251 2.98 20.31 -20.83
C THR A 251 4.51 20.16 -20.82
N GLU A 252 5.21 21.19 -21.31
CA GLU A 252 6.67 21.27 -21.21
C GLU A 252 7.18 21.24 -19.76
N PHE A 253 6.38 21.74 -18.81
CA PHE A 253 6.73 21.73 -17.38
C PHE A 253 6.70 20.31 -16.82
N ASP A 254 5.68 19.53 -17.17
CA ASP A 254 5.54 18.14 -16.74
C ASP A 254 6.72 17.28 -17.23
N VAL A 255 7.14 17.50 -18.48
CA VAL A 255 8.30 16.83 -19.07
C VAL A 255 9.60 17.17 -18.32
N VAL A 256 9.81 18.43 -17.94
CA VAL A 256 11.00 18.84 -17.18
C VAL A 256 10.99 18.23 -15.77
N VAL A 257 9.84 18.20 -15.10
CA VAL A 257 9.69 17.56 -13.79
C VAL A 257 10.01 16.07 -13.88
N ASP A 258 9.47 15.37 -14.89
CA ASP A 258 9.74 13.94 -15.10
C ASP A 258 11.24 13.66 -15.35
N GLN A 259 11.87 14.42 -16.26
CA GLN A 259 13.29 14.26 -16.62
C GLN A 259 14.25 14.52 -15.46
N THR A 260 13.86 15.36 -14.49
CA THR A 260 14.67 15.71 -13.31
C THR A 260 14.32 14.89 -12.08
N SER A 261 13.36 13.98 -12.18
CA SER A 261 12.93 13.11 -11.08
C SER A 261 13.92 11.96 -10.82
N ILE A 262 13.73 11.27 -9.70
CA ILE A 262 14.51 10.07 -9.35
C ILE A 262 14.16 8.90 -10.29
N ASN A 263 12.95 8.88 -10.87
CA ASN A 263 12.45 7.79 -11.71
C ASN A 263 11.89 8.31 -13.05
N PRO A 264 12.75 8.84 -13.97
CA PRO A 264 12.26 9.39 -15.23
C PRO A 264 11.43 8.39 -16.05
N GLY A 265 10.29 8.83 -16.56
CA GLY A 265 9.35 8.05 -17.35
C GLY A 265 8.45 7.10 -16.55
N VAL A 266 8.43 7.21 -15.22
CA VAL A 266 7.61 6.38 -14.33
C VAL A 266 6.85 7.28 -13.36
N HIS A 267 5.54 7.04 -13.24
CA HIS A 267 4.62 7.89 -12.50
C HIS A 267 4.64 9.34 -12.98
N THR A 268 4.59 9.52 -14.30
CA THR A 268 4.75 10.83 -14.93
C THR A 268 3.67 11.81 -14.46
N TYR A 269 4.08 13.02 -14.08
CA TYR A 269 3.16 14.11 -13.75
C TYR A 269 2.43 14.60 -15.01
N VAL A 270 1.16 14.97 -14.86
CA VAL A 270 0.27 15.43 -15.93
C VAL A 270 -0.74 16.42 -15.35
#